data_AF-A0A374VU68-F1
#
_entry.id   AF-A0A374VU68-F1
#
_cell.length_a   1.000
_cell.length_b   1.000
_cell.length_c   1.000
_cell.angle_alpha   90.00
_cell.angle_beta   90.00
_cell.angle_gamma   90.00
#
_symmetry.space_group_name_H-M   'P 1'
#
loop_
_entity.id
_entity.type
_entity.pdbx_description
1 polymer ?
#
loop_
_entity_poly.entity_id
_entity_poly.type
_entity_poly.pdbx_seq_one_letter_code
_entity_poly.pdbx_strand_id
1 'polypeptide(L)'
;MYHYSICTIADEVIFQKQCRALETHLPHLVKDELLEDVDGSLMQRYWLDGKMIRVYNSNDIRSVYIDSEVELEPYFRDKSREKTPLAE
;
A
#
# COMPACT_ATOMS: atom_id res chain seq x y z
N MET A 1 0.07 11.81 -7.35
CA MET A 1 -0.21 10.95 -6.19
C MET A 1 -1.24 9.93 -6.63
N TYR A 2 -0.95 8.65 -6.43
CA TYR A 2 -1.82 7.54 -6.77
C TYR A 2 -2.72 7.21 -5.57
N HIS A 3 -3.98 6.90 -5.84
CA HIS A 3 -4.96 6.51 -4.83
C HIS A 3 -5.52 5.13 -5.19
N TYR A 4 -5.45 4.21 -4.24
CA TYR A 4 -5.91 2.83 -4.40
C TYR A 4 -7.02 2.56 -3.39
N SER A 5 -8.26 2.45 -3.86
CA SER A 5 -9.39 2.01 -3.03
C SER A 5 -9.34 0.49 -2.89
N ILE A 6 -9.24 0.01 -1.65
CA ILE A 6 -9.08 -1.42 -1.34
C ILE A 6 -10.38 -2.00 -0.83
N CYS A 7 -11.02 -1.33 0.13
CA CYS A 7 -12.27 -1.78 0.74
C CYS A 7 -13.17 -0.59 1.06
N THR A 8 -14.48 -0.74 0.84
CA THR A 8 -15.50 0.28 1.14
C THR A 8 -16.12 0.10 2.53
N ILE A 9 -15.40 -0.59 3.42
CA ILE A 9 -15.66 -0.65 4.86
C ILE A 9 -14.33 -0.50 5.60
N ALA A 10 -14.36 0.07 6.81
CA ALA A 10 -13.23 0.02 7.71
C ALA A 10 -13.04 -1.42 8.21
N ASP A 11 -11.83 -1.94 8.05
CA ASP A 11 -11.51 -3.33 8.37
C ASP A 11 -10.01 -3.44 8.66
N GLU A 12 -9.69 -3.62 9.95
CA GLU A 12 -8.32 -3.73 10.41
C GLU A 12 -7.60 -4.96 9.83
N VAL A 13 -8.32 -6.06 9.58
CA VAL A 13 -7.73 -7.26 8.98
C VAL A 13 -7.32 -6.98 7.53
N ILE A 14 -8.13 -6.26 6.77
CA ILE A 14 -7.78 -5.85 5.41
C ILE A 14 -6.61 -4.86 5.43
N PHE A 15 -6.63 -3.89 6.34
CA PHE A 15 -5.52 -2.95 6.56
C PHE A 15 -4.20 -3.67 6.81
N GLN A 16 -4.16 -4.60 7.77
CA GLN A 16 -2.95 -5.38 8.08
C GLN A 16 -2.49 -6.22 6.89
N LYS A 17 -3.41 -6.77 6.09
CA LYS A 17 -3.07 -7.47 4.84
C LYS A 17 -2.41 -6.55 3.82
N GLN A 18 -2.88 -5.31 3.67
CA GLN A 18 -2.27 -4.34 2.75
C GLN A 18 -0.87 -3.93 3.21
N CYS A 19 -0.70 -3.64 4.52
CA CYS A 19 0.60 -3.36 5.11
C CYS A 19 1.58 -4.51 4.83
N ARG A 20 1.17 -5.76 5.09
CA ARG A 20 1.99 -6.95 4.81
C ARG A 20 2.30 -7.13 3.32
N ALA A 21 1.35 -6.85 2.45
CA ALA A 21 1.55 -6.94 1.00
C ALA A 21 2.62 -5.94 0.53
N LEU A 22 2.57 -4.69 1.02
CA LEU A 22 3.61 -3.70 0.74
C LEU A 22 4.97 -4.15 1.26
N GLU A 23 5.04 -4.58 2.52
CA GLU A 23 6.28 -5.06 3.16
C GLU A 23 6.90 -6.29 2.46
N THR A 24 6.07 -7.11 1.81
CA THR A 24 6.54 -8.31 1.09
C THR A 24 7.03 -7.99 -0.32
N HIS A 25 6.34 -7.09 -1.03
CA HIS A 25 6.53 -6.90 -2.48
C HIS A 25 7.37 -5.67 -2.85
N LEU A 26 7.47 -4.66 -1.98
CA LEU A 26 8.24 -3.44 -2.28
C LEU A 26 9.67 -3.59 -1.72
N PRO A 27 10.69 -3.75 -2.58
CA PRO A 27 12.08 -3.78 -2.12
C PRO A 27 12.45 -2.42 -1.52
N HIS A 28 13.24 -2.43 -0.45
CA HIS A 28 13.72 -1.22 0.24
C HIS A 28 12.63 -0.34 0.87
N LEU A 29 11.42 -0.89 1.05
CA LEU A 29 10.39 -0.23 1.82
C LEU A 29 10.82 -0.09 3.28
N VAL A 30 10.82 1.13 3.79
CA VAL A 30 11.10 1.43 5.19
C VAL A 30 9.78 1.71 5.89
N LYS A 31 9.46 0.90 6.89
CA LYS A 31 8.30 1.11 7.76
C LYS A 31 8.58 2.25 8.74
N ASP A 32 7.63 3.17 8.83
CA ASP A 32 7.66 4.30 9.74
C ASP A 32 6.53 4.15 10.78
N GLU A 33 6.13 5.24 11.44
CA GLU A 33 5.10 5.25 12.45
C GLU A 33 3.75 4.69 11.99
N LEU A 34 3.14 3.88 12.86
CA LEU A 34 1.71 3.62 12.89
C LEU A 34 1.05 4.71 13.72
N LEU A 35 0.11 5.44 13.14
CA LEU A 35 -0.70 6.43 13.82
C LEU A 35 -2.12 5.89 14.02
N GLU A 36 -2.69 6.22 15.17
CA GLU A 36 -4.08 5.91 15.53
C GLU A 36 -4.77 7.23 15.90
N ASP A 37 -5.95 7.46 15.33
CA ASP A 37 -6.80 8.61 15.66
C ASP A 37 -7.75 8.26 16.82
N VAL A 38 -8.36 9.28 17.44
CA VAL A 38 -9.25 9.13 18.60
C VAL A 38 -10.47 8.24 18.30
N ASP A 39 -10.89 8.18 17.03
CA ASP A 39 -12.00 7.34 16.57
C ASP A 39 -11.59 5.88 16.26
N GLY A 40 -10.32 5.51 16.49
CA GLY A 40 -9.76 4.19 16.19
C GLY A 40 -9.37 3.99 14.73
N SER A 41 -9.38 5.04 13.89
CA SER A 41 -8.82 4.99 12.55
C SER A 41 -7.31 4.77 12.61
N LEU A 42 -6.78 3.95 11.71
CA LEU A 42 -5.34 3.63 11.65
C LEU A 42 -4.72 4.18 10.37
N MET A 43 -3.49 4.66 10.47
CA MET A 43 -2.67 5.01 9.32
C MET A 43 -1.24 4.49 9.51
N GLN A 44 -0.81 3.62 8.60
CA GLN A 44 0.57 3.15 8.57
C GLN A 44 1.33 3.90 7.48
N ARG A 45 2.42 4.56 7.87
CA ARG A 45 3.32 5.27 6.94
C ARG A 45 4.51 4.40 6.54
N TYR A 46 4.93 4.55 5.29
CA TYR A 46 6.13 3.93 4.73
C TYR A 46 6.88 4.91 3.83
N TRP A 47 8.17 4.63 3.64
CA TRP A 47 9.05 5.33 2.70
C TRP A 47 9.69 4.35 1.72
N LEU A 48 9.66 4.69 0.44
CA LEU A 48 10.33 3.97 -0.64
C LEU A 48 11.18 4.96 -1.43
N ASP A 49 12.51 4.84 -1.34
CA ASP A 49 13.46 5.73 -2.01
C ASP A 49 13.16 7.24 -1.81
N GLY A 50 12.78 7.60 -0.57
CA GLY A 50 12.41 8.97 -0.19
C GLY A 50 11.00 9.41 -0.59
N LYS A 51 10.21 8.52 -1.22
CA LYS A 51 8.81 8.76 -1.59
C LYS A 51 7.88 8.07 -0.60
N MET A 52 6.78 8.72 -0.29
CA MET A 52 5.87 8.30 0.78
C MET A 52 4.73 7.41 0.28
N ILE A 53 4.39 6.43 1.11
CA ILE A 53 3.24 5.54 0.92
C ILE A 53 2.49 5.48 2.25
N ARG A 54 1.15 5.56 2.22
CA ARG A 54 0.30 5.51 3.41
C ARG A 54 -0.85 4.55 3.20
N VAL A 55 -0.99 3.61 4.11
CA VAL A 55 -2.17 2.73 4.19
C VAL A 55 -3.10 3.31 5.24
N TYR A 56 -4.37 3.42 4.93
CA TYR A 56 -5.40 3.97 5.82
C TYR A 56 -6.46 2.91 6.10
N ASN A 57 -6.89 2.83 7.36
CA ASN A 57 -8.14 2.23 7.81
C ASN A 57 -8.96 3.34 8.44
N SER A 58 -9.86 3.96 7.68
CA SER A 58 -10.64 5.11 8.15
C SER A 58 -12.04 4.69 8.59
N ASN A 59 -12.36 4.96 9.85
CA ASN A 59 -13.69 4.76 10.41
C ASN A 59 -14.68 5.85 9.95
N ASP A 60 -14.21 7.10 9.79
CA ASP A 60 -15.03 8.24 9.35
C ASP A 60 -15.62 8.03 7.95
N ILE A 61 -14.77 7.77 6.94
CA ILE A 61 -15.23 7.52 5.56
C ILE A 61 -15.49 6.04 5.25
N ARG A 62 -15.33 5.17 6.26
CA ARG A 62 -15.55 3.72 6.19
C ARG A 62 -14.81 3.07 5.03
N SER A 63 -13.49 3.22 4.99
CA SER A 63 -12.71 2.62 3.90
C SER A 63 -11.31 2.22 4.31
N VAL A 64 -10.78 1.21 3.60
CA VAL A 64 -9.36 0.91 3.55
C VAL A 64 -8.85 1.36 2.19
N TYR A 65 -7.82 2.20 2.19
CA TYR A 65 -7.22 2.74 0.96
C TYR A 65 -5.73 2.99 1.13
N ILE A 66 -5.04 3.18 0.00
CA ILE A 66 -3.62 3.49 -0.03
C ILE A 66 -3.40 4.76 -0.85
N ASP A 67 -2.72 5.73 -0.27
CA ASP A 67 -2.20 6.89 -0.98
C ASP A 67 -0.69 6.72 -1.16
N SER A 68 -0.22 6.94 -2.38
CA SER A 68 1.18 6.67 -2.73
C SER A 68 1.76 7.72 -3.68
N GLU A 69 2.99 8.14 -3.41
CA GLU A 69 3.78 8.98 -4.31
C GLU A 69 4.40 8.20 -5.47
N VAL A 70 4.37 6.86 -5.41
CA VAL A 70 4.82 5.94 -6.47
C VAL A 70 3.67 5.08 -6.99
N GLU A 71 3.79 4.60 -8.23
CA GLU A 71 2.86 3.62 -8.77
C GLU A 71 3.12 2.25 -8.14
N LEU A 72 2.11 1.65 -7.51
CA LEU A 72 2.24 0.39 -6.78
C LEU A 72 2.03 -0.84 -7.68
N GLU A 73 1.21 -0.73 -8.73
CA GLU A 73 0.86 -1.86 -9.59
C GLU A 73 2.05 -2.66 -10.13
N PRO A 74 3.17 -2.03 -10.57
CA PRO A 74 4.32 -2.77 -11.09
C PRO A 74 4.93 -3.77 -10.09
N TYR A 75 4.84 -3.51 -8.79
CA TYR A 75 5.37 -4.40 -7.74
C TYR A 75 4.52 -5.65 -7.52
N PHE A 76 3.27 -5.63 -7.98
CA PHE A 76 2.30 -6.72 -7.84
C PHE A 76 2.02 -7.44 -9.16
N ARG A 77 2.65 -7.03 -10.27
CA ARG A 77 2.55 -7.75 -11.54
C ARG A 77 3.38 -9.03 -11.50
N ASP A 78 2.78 -10.09 -12.01
CA ASP A 78 3.39 -11.42 -12.08
C ASP A 78 4.61 -11.39 -13.03
N LYS A 79 5.81 -11.68 -12.50
CA LYS A 79 7.06 -11.73 -13.28
C LYS A 79 7.06 -12.82 -14.36
N SER A 80 6.08 -13.74 -14.34
CA SER A 80 5.91 -14.76 -15.38
C SER A 80 5.52 -14.20 -16.77
N ARG A 81 5.19 -12.90 -16.87
CA ARG A 81 4.77 -12.25 -18.13
C ARG A 81 5.82 -11.36 -18.78
N GLU A 82 7.02 -11.22 -18.22
CA GLU A 82 8.15 -10.61 -18.94
C GLU A 82 8.59 -11.56 -20.06
N LYS A 83 7.91 -11.47 -21.22
CA LYS A 83 8.40 -12.06 -22.46
C LYS A 83 9.71 -11.37 -22.80
N THR A 84 10.82 -12.09 -22.65
CA THR A 84 12.11 -11.74 -23.24
C THR A 84 11.87 -11.37 -24.70
N PRO A 85 12.29 -10.18 -25.18
CA PRO A 85 12.31 -9.92 -26.61
C PRO A 85 13.23 -10.96 -27.25
N LEU A 86 12.69 -11.78 -28.14
CA LEU A 86 13.51 -12.59 -29.03
C LEU A 86 14.33 -11.57 -29.86
N ALA A 87 15.64 -11.52 -29.62
CA ALA A 87 16.54 -10.75 -30.48
C ALA A 87 16.46 -11.33 -31.89
N GLU A 88 16.26 -10.44 -32.86
CA GLU A 88 16.23 -10.72 -34.31
C GLU A 88 17.59 -11.25 -34.83
#